data_AF-M0MSS5-F1
#
_entry.id   AF-M0MSS5-F1
#
_cell.length_a   1.000
_cell.length_b   1.000
_cell.length_c   1.000
_cell.angle_alpha   90.00
_cell.angle_beta   90.00
_cell.angle_gamma   90.00
#
_symmetry.space_group_name_H-M   'P 1'
#
loop_
_entity.id
_entity.type
_entity.pdbx_description
1 polymer ?
#
loop_
_entity_poly.entity_id
_entity_poly.type
_entity_poly.pdbx_seq_one_letter_code
_entity_poly.pdbx_strand_id
1 'polypeptide(L)'
;MTVHLDWYHNDRGQQVPAVEDDASRRVFDMIEVDSSSASQAVELLDSVDEEFDSPIPILEAITDHGSEFVNPRQDDRPCLDHEFERFLHDNDIEHTLCKVGRPQSNGKIERFFQTYEKHRQRFGTLDEFLTIYNEERPHMSLD
;
A
#
# COMPACT_ATOMS: atom_id res chain seq x y z
N MET A 1 9.80 -9.25 -4.70
CA MET A 1 10.04 -8.08 -3.84
C MET A 1 9.00 -8.06 -2.75
N THR A 2 9.24 -7.33 -1.66
CA THR A 2 8.28 -7.17 -0.57
C THR A 2 7.69 -5.78 -0.65
N VAL A 3 6.36 -5.67 -0.63
CA VAL A 3 5.66 -4.39 -0.66
C VAL A 3 4.87 -4.17 0.62
N HIS A 4 4.67 -2.91 0.99
CA HIS A 4 3.72 -2.46 1.98
C HIS A 4 2.46 -1.95 1.27
N LEU A 5 1.30 -2.47 1.69
CA LEU A 5 -0.01 -1.95 1.33
C LEU A 5 -0.68 -1.40 2.59
N ASP A 6 -1.12 -0.15 2.54
CA ASP A 6 -1.80 0.48 3.66
C ASP A 6 -2.86 1.48 3.17
N TRP A 7 -3.87 1.71 4.02
CA TRP A 7 -4.95 2.67 3.76
C TRP A 7 -4.77 3.92 4.60
N TYR A 8 -4.84 5.09 3.95
CA TYR A 8 -4.83 6.37 4.63
C TYR A 8 -6.12 7.13 4.42
N HIS A 9 -6.70 7.64 5.50
CA HIS A 9 -7.86 8.52 5.44
C HIS A 9 -7.39 9.98 5.45
N ASN A 10 -7.59 10.68 4.33
CA ASN A 10 -7.11 12.05 4.15
C ASN A 10 -8.09 13.10 4.70
N ASP A 11 -7.64 14.36 4.82
CA ASP A 11 -8.46 15.45 5.39
C ASP A 11 -9.67 15.84 4.52
N ARG A 12 -9.75 15.31 3.29
CA ARG A 12 -10.87 15.52 2.36
C ARG A 12 -11.95 14.44 2.50
N GLY A 13 -11.77 13.48 3.41
CA GLY A 13 -12.72 12.40 3.64
C GLY A 13 -12.61 11.22 2.66
N GLN A 14 -11.50 11.13 1.92
CA GLN A 14 -11.26 10.03 0.99
C GLN A 14 -10.30 9.01 1.60
N GLN A 15 -10.42 7.77 1.15
CA GLN A 15 -9.52 6.66 1.42
C GLN A 15 -8.43 6.60 0.35
N VAL A 16 -7.20 6.40 0.77
CA VAL A 16 -6.00 6.52 -0.06
C VAL A 16 -5.15 5.26 0.15
N PRO A 17 -5.40 4.17 -0.59
CA PRO A 17 -4.52 3.02 -0.58
C PRO A 17 -3.25 3.34 -1.39
N ALA A 18 -2.12 2.83 -0.94
CA ALA A 18 -0.84 2.98 -1.63
C ALA A 18 0.01 1.72 -1.53
N VAL A 19 0.85 1.50 -2.55
CA VAL A 19 1.80 0.37 -2.62
C VAL A 19 3.22 0.91 -2.54
N GLU A 20 3.97 0.57 -1.50
CA GLU A 20 5.34 1.00 -1.30
C GLU A 20 6.31 -0.18 -1.25
N ASP A 21 7.40 -0.14 -2.00
CA ASP A 21 8.49 -1.13 -1.87
C ASP A 21 9.18 -1.05 -0.51
N ASP A 22 9.28 -2.19 0.20
CA ASP A 22 9.86 -2.22 1.53
C ASP A 22 11.36 -1.89 1.52
N ALA A 23 12.10 -2.28 0.49
CA ALA A 23 13.53 -2.00 0.46
C ALA A 23 13.83 -0.53 0.11
N SER A 24 13.31 -0.08 -1.03
CA SER A 24 13.69 1.20 -1.63
C SER A 24 12.84 2.38 -1.18
N ARG A 25 11.68 2.18 -0.53
CA ARG A 25 10.70 3.24 -0.24
C ARG A 25 10.12 3.92 -1.49
N ARG A 26 10.21 3.26 -2.64
CA ARG A 26 9.53 3.74 -3.85
C ARG A 26 8.05 3.42 -3.70
N VAL A 27 7.20 4.41 -3.89
CA VAL A 27 5.75 4.18 -4.00
C VAL A 27 5.44 3.85 -5.45
N PHE A 28 4.92 2.65 -5.69
CA PHE A 28 4.63 2.17 -7.02
C PHE A 28 3.35 2.77 -7.56
N ASP A 29 2.29 2.73 -6.77
CA ASP A 29 1.00 3.27 -7.16
C ASP A 29 0.19 3.72 -5.93
N MET A 30 -0.77 4.62 -6.17
CA MET A 30 -1.74 5.07 -5.18
C MET A 30 -3.01 5.60 -5.87
N ILE A 31 -4.16 5.44 -5.22
CA ILE A 31 -5.43 6.01 -5.70
C ILE A 31 -6.12 6.82 -4.60
N GLU A 32 -7.11 7.64 -4.98
CA GLU A 32 -7.98 8.38 -4.08
C GLU A 32 -9.43 7.94 -4.32
N VAL A 33 -10.06 7.32 -3.33
CA VAL A 33 -11.39 6.71 -3.46
C VAL A 33 -12.29 7.10 -2.29
N ASP A 34 -13.61 7.07 -2.49
CA ASP A 34 -14.56 7.54 -1.45
C ASP A 34 -14.75 6.55 -0.29
N SER A 35 -14.33 5.30 -0.47
CA SER A 35 -14.46 4.23 0.52
C SER A 35 -13.33 3.21 0.36
N SER A 36 -13.05 2.47 1.42
CA SER A 36 -12.07 1.39 1.43
C SER A 36 -12.75 0.04 1.17
N SER A 37 -12.08 -0.84 0.43
CA SER A 37 -12.58 -2.19 0.14
C SER A 37 -11.46 -3.14 -0.24
N ALA A 38 -11.68 -4.44 -0.04
CA ALA A 38 -10.74 -5.47 -0.49
C ALA A 38 -10.55 -5.46 -2.01
N SER A 39 -11.61 -5.24 -2.79
CA SER A 39 -11.55 -5.21 -4.25
C SER A 39 -10.62 -4.11 -4.77
N GLN A 40 -10.69 -2.90 -4.18
CA GLN A 40 -9.78 -1.81 -4.55
C GLN A 40 -8.31 -2.08 -4.17
N ALA A 41 -8.08 -2.78 -3.05
CA ALA A 41 -6.73 -3.20 -2.68
C ALA A 41 -6.17 -4.24 -3.66
N VAL A 42 -7.02 -5.15 -4.16
CA VAL A 42 -6.66 -6.10 -5.21
C VAL A 42 -6.35 -5.37 -6.52
N GLU A 43 -7.25 -4.52 -7.01
CA GLU A 43 -7.06 -3.78 -8.27
C GLU A 43 -5.76 -2.95 -8.26
N LEU A 44 -5.44 -2.33 -7.13
CA LEU A 44 -4.20 -1.55 -6.98
C LEU A 44 -2.94 -2.43 -6.93
N LEU A 45 -3.00 -3.60 -6.31
CA LEU A 45 -1.83 -4.49 -6.26
C LEU A 45 -1.61 -5.18 -7.62
N ASP A 46 -2.70 -5.54 -8.30
CA ASP A 46 -2.71 -6.12 -9.64
C ASP A 46 -2.16 -5.12 -10.68
N SER A 47 -2.56 -3.84 -10.62
CA SER A 47 -2.01 -2.80 -11.50
C SER A 47 -0.50 -2.66 -11.35
N VAL A 48 0.02 -2.76 -10.12
CA VAL A 48 1.46 -2.70 -9.87
C VAL A 48 2.17 -3.92 -10.46
N ASP A 49 1.60 -5.12 -10.34
CA ASP A 49 2.22 -6.33 -10.91
C ASP A 49 2.20 -6.33 -12.44
N GLU A 50 1.14 -5.79 -13.07
CA GLU A 50 1.01 -5.67 -14.52
C GLU A 50 1.86 -4.55 -15.14
N GLU A 51 1.90 -3.37 -14.51
CA GLU A 51 2.54 -2.17 -15.09
C GLU A 51 4.05 -2.12 -14.86
N PHE A 52 4.57 -2.82 -13.85
CA PHE A 52 6.00 -2.80 -13.61
C PHE A 52 6.78 -3.69 -14.58
N ASP A 53 7.51 -3.04 -15.48
CA ASP A 53 8.66 -3.58 -16.23
C ASP A 53 9.82 -4.07 -15.31
N SER A 54 9.59 -4.22 -14.01
CA SER A 54 10.54 -4.82 -13.09
C SER A 54 10.57 -6.33 -13.31
N PRO A 55 11.73 -6.94 -13.60
CA PRO A 55 11.87 -8.38 -13.72
C PRO A 55 11.68 -9.12 -12.37
N ILE A 56 11.40 -8.39 -11.30
CA ILE A 56 11.25 -8.93 -9.94
C ILE A 56 9.75 -8.93 -9.59
N PRO A 57 9.10 -10.10 -9.50
CA PRO A 57 7.69 -10.20 -9.12
C PRO A 57 7.48 -9.78 -7.66
N ILE A 58 6.26 -9.40 -7.30
CA ILE A 58 5.87 -9.25 -5.89
C ILE A 58 5.84 -10.65 -5.26
N LEU A 59 6.50 -10.82 -4.11
CA LEU A 59 6.60 -12.11 -3.41
C LEU A 59 5.95 -12.06 -2.02
N GLU A 60 5.82 -10.86 -1.46
CA GLU A 60 5.26 -10.65 -0.13
C GLU A 60 4.53 -9.30 -0.10
N ALA A 61 3.33 -9.30 0.46
CA ALA A 61 2.57 -8.10 0.78
C ALA A 61 2.46 -7.95 2.30
N ILE A 62 2.92 -6.81 2.81
CA ILE A 62 2.83 -6.43 4.22
C ILE A 62 1.66 -5.46 4.41
N THR A 63 0.67 -5.85 5.22
CA THR A 63 -0.50 -5.01 5.51
C THR A 63 -0.80 -4.91 7.00
N ASP A 64 -1.72 -4.01 7.38
CA ASP A 64 -2.29 -4.03 8.73
C ASP A 64 -3.40 -5.10 8.86
N HIS A 65 -4.14 -5.06 9.98
CA HIS A 65 -5.27 -5.96 10.24
C HIS A 65 -6.62 -5.38 9.79
N GLY A 66 -6.63 -4.39 8.89
CA GLY A 66 -7.83 -3.79 8.34
C GLY A 66 -8.73 -4.83 7.65
N SER A 67 -10.04 -4.62 7.72
CA SER A 67 -11.04 -5.50 7.09
C SER A 67 -10.96 -5.54 5.57
N GLU A 68 -10.20 -4.62 4.98
CA GLU A 68 -9.85 -4.53 3.57
C GLU A 68 -8.82 -5.60 3.18
N PHE A 69 -7.99 -6.04 4.12
CA PHE A 69 -6.92 -6.99 3.87
C PHE A 69 -7.20 -8.36 4.48
N VAL A 70 -7.96 -8.42 5.57
CA VAL A 70 -8.21 -9.67 6.30
C VAL A 70 -9.66 -9.81 6.71
N ASN A 71 -10.15 -11.04 6.79
CA ASN A 71 -11.44 -11.32 7.44
C ASN A 71 -11.29 -11.34 8.97
N PRO A 72 -11.82 -10.36 9.73
CA PRO A 72 -11.64 -10.29 11.18
C PRO A 72 -12.41 -11.37 11.96
N ARG A 73 -13.25 -12.16 11.27
CA ARG A 73 -14.06 -13.23 11.88
C ARG A 73 -13.45 -14.62 11.69
N GLN A 74 -12.31 -14.74 11.00
CA GLN A 74 -11.61 -15.99 10.82
C GLN A 74 -10.20 -15.91 11.37
N ASP A 75 -9.83 -16.91 12.17
CA ASP A 75 -8.49 -17.02 12.76
C ASP A 75 -7.54 -17.81 11.86
N ASP A 76 -8.07 -18.74 11.05
CA ASP A 76 -7.30 -19.53 10.08
C ASP A 76 -7.00 -18.71 8.82
N ARG A 77 -5.75 -18.73 8.37
CA ARG A 77 -5.28 -18.00 7.18
C ARG A 77 -4.55 -18.90 6.19
N PRO A 78 -4.66 -18.63 4.88
CA PRO A 78 -5.46 -17.56 4.27
C PRO A 78 -6.97 -17.86 4.29
N CYS A 79 -7.80 -16.83 4.47
CA CYS A 79 -9.25 -16.93 4.28
C CYS A 79 -9.59 -16.79 2.79
N LEU A 80 -9.77 -17.89 2.06
CA LEU A 80 -10.03 -17.85 0.60
C LEU A 80 -11.41 -17.26 0.22
N ASP A 81 -12.31 -17.08 1.19
CA ASP A 81 -13.56 -16.34 0.99
C ASP A 81 -13.33 -14.82 1.00
N HIS A 82 -12.24 -14.35 1.63
CA HIS A 82 -11.81 -12.96 1.62
C HIS A 82 -11.10 -12.65 0.29
N GLU A 83 -11.56 -11.60 -0.40
CA GLU A 83 -11.10 -11.30 -1.76
C GLU A 83 -9.61 -11.00 -1.85
N PHE A 84 -9.07 -10.18 -0.95
CA PHE A 84 -7.66 -9.85 -0.93
C PHE A 84 -6.78 -11.07 -0.58
N GLU A 85 -7.18 -11.88 0.42
CA GLU A 85 -6.38 -13.05 0.82
C GLU A 85 -6.40 -14.14 -0.27
N ARG A 86 -7.53 -14.30 -0.97
CA ARG A 86 -7.64 -15.17 -2.13
C ARG A 86 -6.74 -14.69 -3.26
N PHE A 87 -6.74 -13.39 -3.59
CA PHE A 87 -5.87 -12.84 -4.63
C PHE A 87 -4.39 -13.11 -4.35
N LEU A 88 -3.92 -12.87 -3.12
CA LEU A 88 -2.54 -13.15 -2.74
C LEU A 88 -2.21 -14.65 -2.87
N HIS A 89 -3.11 -15.52 -2.39
CA HIS A 89 -2.96 -16.96 -2.50
C HIS A 89 -2.86 -17.44 -3.95
N ASP A 90 -3.75 -16.95 -4.83
CA ASP A 90 -3.82 -17.37 -6.23
C ASP A 90 -2.61 -16.89 -7.06
N ASN A 91 -1.91 -15.84 -6.59
CA ASN A 91 -0.70 -15.30 -7.21
C ASN A 91 0.61 -15.70 -6.50
N ASP A 92 0.56 -16.67 -5.56
CA ASP A 92 1.72 -17.10 -4.78
C ASP A 92 2.45 -15.95 -4.03
N ILE A 93 1.70 -14.95 -3.57
CA ILE A 93 2.21 -13.82 -2.78
C ILE A 93 2.00 -14.10 -1.28
N GLU A 94 3.08 -14.06 -0.50
CA GLU A 94 3.00 -14.24 0.96
C GLU A 94 2.31 -13.04 1.63
N HIS A 95 1.35 -13.30 2.51
CA HIS A 95 0.68 -12.25 3.28
C HIS A 95 1.30 -12.13 4.67
N THR A 96 2.07 -11.06 4.89
CA THR A 96 2.63 -10.74 6.20
C THR A 96 1.82 -9.61 6.83
N LEU A 97 1.45 -9.79 8.10
CA LEU A 97 0.72 -8.75 8.81
C LEU A 97 1.65 -7.98 9.75
N CYS A 98 1.52 -6.66 9.72
CA CYS A 98 2.18 -5.79 10.68
C CYS A 98 1.78 -6.17 12.10
N LYS A 99 2.79 -6.30 12.97
CA LYS A 99 2.55 -6.55 14.40
C LYS A 99 1.78 -5.37 14.98
N VAL A 100 0.61 -5.65 15.55
CA VAL A 100 -0.19 -4.68 16.31
C VAL A 100 0.70 -3.97 17.33
N GLY A 101 0.74 -2.63 17.27
CA GLY A 101 1.49 -1.82 18.22
C GLY A 101 3.00 -1.69 17.96
N ARG A 102 3.49 -1.96 16.73
CA ARG A 102 4.86 -1.59 16.33
C ARG A 102 4.87 -0.46 15.29
N PRO A 103 5.10 0.80 15.71
CA PRO A 103 5.19 1.96 14.83
C PRO A 103 6.30 1.88 13.76
N GLN A 104 7.23 0.92 13.87
CA GLN A 104 8.39 0.84 12.98
C GLN A 104 8.10 0.17 11.62
N SER A 105 7.13 -0.75 11.58
CA SER A 105 6.76 -1.47 10.34
C SER A 105 5.85 -0.61 9.47
N ASN A 106 4.80 -0.02 10.05
CA ASN A 106 3.95 0.97 9.34
C ASN A 106 4.60 2.36 9.26
N GLY A 107 5.55 2.69 10.12
CA GLY A 107 6.09 4.06 10.22
C GLY A 107 6.77 4.59 8.95
N LYS A 108 7.10 3.72 7.99
CA LYS A 108 7.72 4.13 6.73
C LYS A 108 6.66 4.59 5.72
N ILE A 109 5.61 3.79 5.47
CA ILE A 109 4.48 4.22 4.63
C ILE A 109 3.68 5.35 5.29
N GLU A 110 3.63 5.40 6.64
CA GLU A 110 3.09 6.56 7.38
C GLU A 110 3.84 7.86 7.07
N ARG A 111 5.17 7.83 6.87
CA ARG A 111 5.93 9.04 6.46
C ARG A 111 5.55 9.47 5.05
N PHE A 112 5.33 8.52 4.14
CA PHE A 112 4.80 8.82 2.82
C PHE A 112 3.45 9.54 2.93
N PHE A 113 2.52 9.02 3.72
CA PHE A 113 1.21 9.66 3.90
C PHE A 113 1.30 11.06 4.53
N GLN A 114 2.24 11.29 5.46
CA GLN A 114 2.48 12.64 5.99
C GLN A 114 2.97 13.62 4.91
N THR A 115 3.81 13.17 3.97
CA THR A 115 4.24 13.98 2.83
C THR A 115 3.10 14.19 1.85
N TYR A 116 2.33 13.15 1.56
CA TYR A 116 1.12 13.23 0.74
C TYR A 116 0.15 14.28 1.30
N GLU A 117 -0.22 14.23 2.57
CA GLU A 117 -1.19 15.17 3.14
C GLU A 117 -0.72 16.63 3.04
N LYS A 118 0.59 16.87 3.24
CA LYS A 118 1.18 18.22 3.18
C LYS A 118 1.29 18.78 1.76
N HIS A 119 1.48 17.92 0.77
CA HIS A 119 1.94 18.34 -0.56
C HIS A 119 0.99 17.99 -1.70
N ARG A 120 0.09 17.00 -1.55
CA ARG A 120 -0.81 16.50 -2.58
C ARG A 120 -1.59 17.60 -3.31
N GLN A 121 -2.07 18.61 -2.59
CA GLN A 121 -2.86 19.72 -3.15
C GLN A 121 -2.06 20.65 -4.09
N ARG A 122 -0.73 20.53 -4.13
CA ARG A 122 0.13 21.33 -5.00
C ARG A 122 0.23 20.77 -6.43
N PHE A 123 -0.24 19.54 -6.64
CA PHE A 123 -0.12 18.80 -7.90
C PHE A 123 -1.49 18.63 -8.55
N GLY A 124 -1.51 18.65 -9.89
CA GLY A 124 -2.73 18.49 -10.67
C GLY A 124 -3.24 17.04 -10.68
N THR A 125 -2.33 16.07 -10.62
CA THR A 125 -2.65 14.63 -10.64
C THR A 125 -1.88 13.86 -9.57
N LEU A 126 -2.34 12.64 -9.27
CA LEU A 126 -1.63 11.72 -8.38
C LEU A 126 -0.29 11.28 -8.99
N ASP A 127 -0.27 10.98 -10.28
CA ASP A 127 0.94 10.58 -11.01
C ASP A 127 2.03 11.66 -10.93
N GLU A 128 1.65 12.93 -11.05
CA GLU A 128 2.58 14.06 -10.92
C GLU A 128 3.16 14.12 -9.51
N PHE A 129 2.32 13.96 -8.48
CA PHE A 129 2.77 13.89 -7.09
C PHE A 129 3.71 12.70 -6.85
N LEU A 130 3.33 11.49 -7.30
CA LEU A 130 4.14 10.28 -7.14
C LEU A 130 5.48 10.37 -7.86
N THR A 131 5.51 10.92 -9.08
CA THR A 131 6.72 11.14 -9.85
C THR A 131 7.70 12.00 -9.06
N ILE A 132 7.24 13.18 -8.60
CA ILE A 132 8.07 14.10 -7.84
C ILE A 132 8.49 13.50 -6.48
N TYR A 133 7.58 12.82 -5.77
CA TYR A 133 7.90 12.16 -4.51
C TYR A 133 9.03 11.12 -4.66
N ASN A 134 8.94 10.28 -5.70
CA ASN A 134 9.91 9.22 -5.97
C ASN A 134 11.24 9.75 -6.50
N GLU A 135 11.25 10.88 -7.21
CA GLU A 135 12.47 11.53 -7.72
C GLU A 135 13.19 12.36 -6.65
N GLU A 136 12.47 13.19 -5.88
CA GLU A 136 13.07 14.09 -4.88
C GLU A 136 13.38 13.40 -3.55
N ARG A 137 12.73 12.25 -3.26
CA ARG A 137 12.85 11.46 -2.03
C ARG A 137 12.96 12.31 -0.75
N PRO A 138 11.93 13.11 -0.42
CA PRO A 138 11.97 14.03 0.73
C PRO A 138 12.13 13.33 2.09
N HIS A 139 11.95 12.00 2.14
CA HIS A 139 12.12 11.15 3.32
C HIS A 139 13.57 10.65 3.54
N MET A 140 14.52 10.94 2.64
CA MET A 140 15.93 10.52 2.71
C MET A 140 16.85 11.53 3.41
N SER A 141 16.31 12.53 4.11
CA SER A 141 17.15 13.37 4.96
C SER A 141 17.64 12.54 6.15
N LEU A 142 18.92 12.18 6.12
CA LEU A 142 19.66 11.65 7.26
C LEU A 142 19.75 12.78 8.30
N ASP A 143 19.09 12.58 9.44
CA ASP A 143 19.53 13.12 10.74
C ASP A 143 20.09 11.95 11.57
#